data_AF-M0KKJ7-F1
#
_entry.id   AF-M0KKJ7-F1
#
_cell.length_a   1.000
_cell.length_b   1.000
_cell.length_c   1.000
_cell.angle_alpha   90.00
_cell.angle_beta   90.00
_cell.angle_gamma   90.00
#
_symmetry.space_group_name_H-M   'P 1'
#
loop_
_entity.id
_entity.type
_entity.pdbx_description
1 polymer ?
#
loop_
_entity_poly.entity_id
_entity_poly.type
_entity_poly.pdbx_seq_one_letter_code
_entity_poly.pdbx_strand_id
1 'polypeptide(L)'
;MTTDPSFSIPAHPQRRFPHGSGVEYEGGTEFRLIPEQEQATPDLAETVVDILAAGPYRYGDFHDLPMPLWLVRDEETTDVFRVAVRDGTVRLHVLPTTESDGLQRFFERLCETGEGGSWAVQRHVDGQ
;
A
#
# COMPACT_ATOMS: atom_id res chain seq x y z
N MET A 1 8.53 16.50 -17.16
CA MET A 1 8.58 15.05 -17.41
C MET A 1 8.69 14.39 -16.06
N THR A 2 7.55 14.06 -15.46
CA THR A 2 7.52 13.21 -14.27
C THR A 2 7.61 11.80 -14.81
N THR A 3 8.75 11.16 -14.60
CA THR A 3 8.93 9.73 -14.92
C THR A 3 7.83 8.97 -14.20
N ASP A 4 7.11 8.09 -14.89
CA ASP A 4 6.17 7.20 -14.23
C ASP A 4 6.87 6.51 -13.06
N PRO A 5 6.28 6.55 -11.85
CA PRO A 5 6.92 5.97 -10.68
C PRO A 5 7.08 4.47 -10.88
N SER A 6 8.32 3.99 -10.79
CA SER A 6 8.59 2.55 -10.90
C SER A 6 8.23 1.86 -9.60
N PHE A 7 7.27 0.93 -9.66
CA PHE A 7 6.95 -0.01 -8.57
C PHE A 7 7.92 -1.19 -8.49
N SER A 8 9.15 -1.06 -9.02
CA SER A 8 10.17 -2.09 -8.92
C SER A 8 10.48 -2.43 -7.46
N ILE A 9 10.32 -3.72 -7.14
CA ILE A 9 10.50 -4.31 -5.81
C ILE A 9 11.92 -4.90 -5.71
N PRO A 10 12.91 -4.19 -5.13
CA PRO A 10 14.27 -4.72 -4.99
C PRO A 10 14.38 -5.82 -3.94
N ALA A 11 13.46 -5.85 -2.96
CA ALA A 11 13.45 -6.84 -1.89
C ALA A 11 12.03 -7.15 -1.41
N HIS A 12 11.71 -8.43 -1.32
CA HIS A 12 10.50 -8.91 -0.64
C HIS A 12 10.83 -9.26 0.81
N PRO A 13 9.90 -9.04 1.76
CA PRO A 13 10.11 -9.44 3.14
C PRO A 13 10.21 -10.97 3.26
N GLN A 14 11.01 -11.43 4.23
CA GLN A 14 11.03 -12.85 4.59
C GLN A 14 10.05 -13.13 5.72
N ARG A 15 9.24 -14.18 5.57
CA ARG A 15 8.30 -14.62 6.60
C ARG A 15 9.03 -15.44 7.67
N ARG A 16 8.98 -14.98 8.92
CA ARG A 16 9.53 -15.68 10.08
C ARG A 16 8.42 -16.14 11.02
N PHE A 17 8.66 -17.26 11.68
CA PHE A 17 7.76 -17.85 12.68
C PHE A 17 8.48 -17.98 14.02
N PRO A 18 8.68 -16.87 14.75
CA PRO A 18 9.20 -16.92 16.10
C PRO A 18 8.27 -17.73 17.01
N HIS A 19 8.86 -18.55 17.87
CA HIS A 19 8.13 -19.43 18.77
C HIS A 19 7.18 -18.61 19.67
N GLY A 20 5.87 -18.77 19.46
CA GLY A 20 4.82 -18.17 20.31
C GLY A 20 4.38 -16.74 19.98
N SER A 21 5.00 -16.05 19.02
CA SER A 21 4.68 -14.64 18.67
C SER A 21 3.90 -14.48 17.35
N GLY A 22 3.60 -15.60 16.67
CA GLY A 22 2.90 -15.58 15.39
C GLY A 22 3.84 -15.38 14.20
N VAL A 23 3.34 -14.73 13.15
CA VAL A 23 4.07 -14.50 11.89
C VAL A 23 4.66 -13.10 11.88
N GLU A 24 5.96 -13.02 11.67
CA GLU A 24 6.69 -11.76 11.48
C GLU A 24 7.18 -11.65 10.03
N TYR A 25 7.30 -10.42 9.54
CA TYR A 25 7.88 -10.11 8.24
C TYR A 25 9.11 -9.24 8.49
N GLU A 26 10.27 -9.69 8.02
CA GLU A 26 11.54 -8.98 8.18
C GLU A 26 12.04 -8.46 6.83
N GLY A 27 12.48 -7.19 6.85
CA GLY A 27 12.91 -6.47 5.66
C GLY A 27 11.75 -6.17 4.71
N GLY A 28 12.09 -5.86 3.45
CA GLY A 28 11.12 -5.69 2.37
C GLY A 28 11.08 -4.27 1.82
N THR A 29 10.12 -4.03 0.93
CA THR A 29 9.94 -2.75 0.25
C THR A 29 8.62 -2.11 0.68
N GLU A 30 8.66 -0.81 0.99
CA GLU A 30 7.50 0.03 1.22
C GLU A 30 7.45 1.13 0.14
N PHE A 31 6.27 1.38 -0.42
CA PHE A 31 6.02 2.54 -1.28
C PHE A 31 5.12 3.54 -0.55
N ARG A 32 5.56 4.79 -0.48
CA ARG A 32 4.80 5.90 0.07
C ARG A 32 4.23 6.72 -1.06
N LEU A 33 2.90 6.83 -1.09
CA LEU A 33 2.13 7.62 -2.04
C LEU A 33 1.72 8.90 -1.31
N ILE A 34 2.36 10.00 -1.70
CA ILE A 34 2.28 11.29 -1.02
C ILE A 34 1.46 12.21 -1.91
N PRO A 35 0.29 12.69 -1.45
CA PRO A 35 -0.49 13.66 -2.20
C PRO A 35 0.27 15.00 -2.23
N GLU A 36 0.22 15.72 -3.36
CA GLU A 36 0.84 17.05 -3.44
C GLU A 36 0.20 18.08 -2.51
N GLN A 37 -1.11 17.97 -2.31
CA GLN A 37 -1.84 18.76 -1.33
C GLN A 37 -1.95 17.95 -0.04
N GLU A 38 -1.67 18.59 1.09
CA GLU A 38 -1.80 17.93 2.39
C GLU A 38 -3.25 17.50 2.61
N GLN A 39 -3.44 16.22 2.90
CA GLN A 39 -4.75 15.63 3.19
C GLN A 39 -4.74 15.04 4.60
N ALA A 40 -5.87 15.14 5.29
CA ALA A 40 -6.00 14.54 6.60
C ALA A 40 -6.02 13.00 6.47
N THR A 41 -5.42 12.32 7.44
CA THR A 41 -5.41 10.85 7.53
C THR A 41 -6.82 10.24 7.40
N PRO A 42 -7.90 10.78 8.00
CA PRO A 42 -9.25 10.24 7.83
C PRO A 42 -9.77 10.33 6.39
N ASP A 43 -9.56 11.44 5.70
CA ASP A 43 -10.04 11.65 4.33
C ASP A 43 -9.32 10.71 3.34
N LEU A 44 -8.01 10.52 3.54
CA LEU A 44 -7.23 9.53 2.81
C LEU A 44 -7.69 8.10 3.08
N ALA A 45 -8.04 7.80 4.34
CA ALA A 45 -8.55 6.49 4.72
C ALA A 45 -9.90 6.20 4.06
N GLU A 46 -10.79 7.19 4.00
CA GLU A 46 -12.06 7.11 3.28
C GLU A 46 -11.84 6.85 1.78
N THR A 47 -10.94 7.62 1.16
CA THR A 47 -10.57 7.44 -0.26
C THR A 47 -10.06 6.01 -0.53
N VAL A 48 -9.19 5.47 0.34
CA VAL A 48 -8.71 4.08 0.23
C VAL A 48 -9.87 3.09 0.35
N VAL A 49 -10.77 3.27 1.31
CA VAL A 49 -11.93 2.39 1.48
C VAL A 49 -12.83 2.41 0.24
N ASP A 50 -13.06 3.58 -0.35
CA ASP A 50 -13.88 3.71 -1.57
C ASP A 50 -13.26 2.96 -2.76
N ILE A 51 -11.95 3.07 -2.97
CA ILE A 51 -11.22 2.30 -4.00
C ILE A 51 -11.35 0.80 -3.75
N LEU A 52 -11.14 0.37 -2.50
CA LEU A 52 -11.23 -1.04 -2.13
C LEU A 52 -12.65 -1.59 -2.31
N ALA A 53 -13.68 -0.81 -1.97
CA ALA A 53 -15.08 -1.18 -2.10
C ALA A 53 -15.57 -1.17 -3.56
N ALA A 54 -15.08 -0.26 -4.40
CA ALA A 54 -15.36 -0.22 -5.84
C ALA A 54 -14.78 -1.45 -6.58
N GLY A 55 -13.76 -2.07 -5.99
CA GLY A 55 -13.14 -3.27 -6.51
C GLY A 55 -11.99 -2.97 -7.49
N PRO A 56 -11.30 -4.01 -7.98
CA PRO A 56 -11.56 -5.45 -7.88
C PRO A 56 -10.80 -6.09 -6.70
N TYR A 57 -10.97 -5.54 -5.50
CA TYR A 57 -10.25 -5.93 -4.31
C TYR A 57 -11.10 -6.79 -3.38
N ARG A 58 -10.50 -7.86 -2.86
CA ARG A 58 -10.92 -8.44 -1.59
C ARG A 58 -10.00 -7.92 -0.51
N TYR A 59 -10.56 -7.32 0.53
CA TYR A 59 -9.77 -6.74 1.60
C TYR A 59 -10.33 -7.10 2.98
N GLY A 60 -9.43 -7.15 3.96
CA GLY A 60 -9.76 -7.25 5.37
C GLY A 60 -9.05 -6.15 6.14
N ASP A 61 -9.74 -5.53 7.08
CA ASP A 61 -9.20 -4.51 7.96
C ASP A 61 -8.62 -5.13 9.24
N PHE A 62 -7.68 -4.41 9.84
CA PHE A 62 -7.16 -4.74 11.17
C PHE A 62 -7.76 -3.76 12.18
N HIS A 63 -8.64 -4.27 13.05
CA HIS A 63 -9.15 -3.50 14.18
C HIS A 63 -8.06 -3.30 15.25
N ASP A 64 -8.24 -2.27 16.09
CA ASP A 64 -7.39 -1.96 17.24
C ASP A 64 -5.92 -1.61 16.94
N LEU A 65 -5.61 -1.22 15.70
CA LEU A 65 -4.32 -0.64 15.36
C LEU A 65 -4.32 0.89 15.51
N PRO A 66 -3.15 1.49 15.83
CA PRO A 66 -3.03 2.95 15.96
C PRO A 66 -3.18 3.70 14.63
N MET A 67 -3.35 2.98 13.51
CA MET A 67 -3.50 3.54 12.17
C MET A 67 -4.38 2.62 11.31
N PRO A 68 -5.13 3.18 10.34
CA PRO A 68 -5.86 2.39 9.34
C PRO A 68 -4.91 1.50 8.55
N LEU A 69 -5.22 0.20 8.50
CA LEU A 69 -4.45 -0.82 7.80
C LEU A 69 -5.39 -1.88 7.23
N TRP A 70 -5.17 -2.22 5.96
CA TRP A 70 -5.90 -3.25 5.24
C TRP A 70 -4.94 -4.26 4.64
N LEU A 71 -5.29 -5.55 4.72
CA LEU A 71 -4.74 -6.59 3.87
C LEU A 71 -5.57 -6.64 2.59
N VAL A 72 -4.93 -6.38 1.45
CA VAL A 72 -5.59 -6.26 0.16
C VAL A 72 -5.15 -7.39 -0.75
N ARG A 73 -6.11 -8.03 -1.42
CA ARG A 73 -5.89 -8.94 -2.54
C ARG A 73 -6.53 -8.33 -3.77
N ASP A 74 -5.72 -8.01 -4.77
CA ASP A 74 -6.20 -7.67 -6.11
C ASP A 74 -6.67 -8.96 -6.79
N GLU A 75 -7.96 -9.03 -7.16
CA GLU A 75 -8.52 -10.22 -7.79
C GLU A 75 -8.16 -10.34 -9.27
N GLU A 76 -7.70 -9.27 -9.92
CA GLU A 76 -7.27 -9.29 -11.33
C GLU A 76 -5.82 -9.73 -11.49
N THR A 77 -4.91 -9.21 -10.67
CA THR A 77 -3.48 -9.59 -10.73
C THR A 77 -3.14 -10.74 -9.79
N THR A 78 -4.05 -11.06 -8.85
CA THR A 78 -3.87 -12.02 -7.76
C THR A 78 -2.84 -11.61 -6.70
N ASP A 79 -2.31 -10.39 -6.80
CA ASP A 79 -1.34 -9.84 -5.85
C ASP A 79 -1.96 -9.61 -4.48
N VAL A 80 -1.15 -9.80 -3.45
CA VAL A 80 -1.53 -9.52 -2.06
C VAL A 80 -0.53 -8.55 -1.47
N PHE A 81 -1.00 -7.44 -0.90
CA PHE A 81 -0.16 -6.42 -0.25
C PHE A 81 -0.93 -5.81 0.93
N ARG A 82 -0.26 -4.96 1.71
CA ARG A 82 -0.97 -4.16 2.74
C ARG A 82 -1.02 -2.71 2.35
N VAL A 83 -2.16 -2.09 2.60
CA VAL A 83 -2.37 -0.65 2.45
C VAL A 83 -2.53 -0.05 3.83
N ALA A 84 -1.75 0.96 4.16
CA ALA A 84 -1.87 1.69 5.41
C ALA A 84 -1.99 3.18 5.14
N VAL A 85 -2.68 3.91 6.02
CA VAL A 85 -2.77 5.37 5.94
C VAL A 85 -2.24 5.97 7.22
N ARG A 86 -1.22 6.83 7.09
CA ARG A 86 -0.57 7.47 8.24
C ARG A 86 0.20 8.70 7.82
N ASP A 87 0.15 9.73 8.65
CA ASP A 87 0.88 10.99 8.48
C ASP A 87 0.60 11.60 7.08
N GLY A 88 -0.68 11.66 6.69
CA GLY A 88 -1.09 12.23 5.40
C GLY A 88 -0.61 11.46 4.16
N THR A 89 -0.23 10.18 4.33
CA THR A 89 0.38 9.36 3.28
C THR A 89 -0.30 8.00 3.19
N VAL A 90 -0.51 7.50 1.96
CA VAL A 90 -0.89 6.10 1.72
C VAL A 90 0.38 5.27 1.56
N ARG A 91 0.49 4.15 2.26
CA ARG A 91 1.66 3.27 2.26
C ARG A 91 1.29 1.90 1.73
N LEU A 92 2.01 1.44 0.72
CA LEU A 92 1.91 0.08 0.21
C LEU A 92 3.08 -0.74 0.73
N HIS A 93 2.78 -1.74 1.56
CA HIS A 93 3.78 -2.67 2.06
C HIS A 93 3.79 -3.92 1.21
N VAL A 94 4.95 -4.22 0.63
CA VAL A 94 5.21 -5.48 -0.07
C VAL A 94 5.16 -6.64 0.92
N LEU A 95 4.50 -7.71 0.51
CA LEU A 95 4.48 -9.02 1.14
C LEU A 95 5.29 -10.02 0.29
N PRO A 96 5.55 -11.25 0.77
CA PRO A 96 6.46 -12.17 0.09
C PRO A 96 6.10 -12.50 -1.36
N THR A 97 4.83 -12.38 -1.74
CA THR A 97 4.31 -12.70 -3.08
C THR A 97 3.71 -11.49 -3.79
N THR A 98 3.96 -10.27 -3.32
CA THR A 98 3.47 -9.06 -3.99
C THR A 98 4.30 -8.78 -5.23
N GLU A 99 3.67 -8.73 -6.40
CA GLU A 99 4.32 -8.23 -7.61
C GLU A 99 4.00 -6.75 -7.87
N SER A 100 4.73 -6.13 -8.81
CA SER A 100 4.61 -4.71 -9.12
C SER A 100 3.24 -4.33 -9.70
N ASP A 101 2.61 -5.25 -10.44
CA ASP A 101 1.37 -4.98 -11.19
C ASP A 101 0.22 -4.57 -10.26
N GLY A 102 -0.01 -5.29 -9.16
CA GLY A 102 -1.06 -4.95 -8.19
C GLY A 102 -0.81 -3.60 -7.49
N LEU A 103 0.44 -3.26 -7.20
CA LEU A 103 0.81 -1.97 -6.60
C LEU A 103 0.58 -0.81 -7.57
N GLN A 104 1.00 -1.00 -8.82
CA GLN A 104 0.84 0.01 -9.87
C GLN A 104 -0.64 0.27 -10.14
N ARG A 105 -1.46 -0.79 -10.28
CA ARG A 105 -2.90 -0.64 -10.50
C ARG A 105 -3.62 0.05 -9.34
N PHE A 106 -3.23 -0.25 -8.10
CA PHE A 106 -3.78 0.47 -6.96
C PHE A 106 -3.44 1.96 -7.01
N PHE A 107 -2.19 2.30 -7.36
CA PHE A 107 -1.76 3.68 -7.54
C PHE A 107 -2.50 4.41 -8.66
N GLU A 108 -2.72 3.75 -9.79
CA GLU A 108 -3.52 4.29 -10.90
C GLU A 108 -4.94 4.64 -10.44
N ARG A 109 -5.61 3.73 -9.72
CA ARG A 109 -6.96 3.97 -9.16
C ARG A 109 -6.97 5.08 -8.11
N LEU A 110 -5.93 5.18 -7.31
CA LEU A 110 -5.77 6.28 -6.35
C LEU A 110 -5.65 7.63 -7.05
N CYS A 111 -4.88 7.70 -8.14
CA CYS A 111 -4.78 8.90 -8.97
C CYS A 111 -6.10 9.26 -9.65
N GLU A 112 -6.88 8.26 -10.08
CA GLU A 112 -8.19 8.46 -10.72
C GLU A 112 -9.27 8.95 -9.75
N THR A 113 -9.21 8.54 -8.48
CA THR A 113 -10.20 8.88 -7.45
C THR A 113 -9.94 10.27 -6.85
N GLY A 114 -8.67 10.68 -6.75
CA GLY A 114 -8.33 12.00 -6.23
C GLY A 114 -8.81 13.12 -7.15
N GLU A 115 -9.52 14.12 -6.60
CA GLU A 115 -9.96 15.30 -7.34
C GLU A 115 -8.76 16.17 -7.78
N GLY A 116 -8.06 15.76 -8.85
CA GLY A 116 -7.06 16.57 -9.56
C GLY A 116 -5.71 16.74 -8.88
N GLY A 117 -5.39 15.94 -7.86
CA GLY A 117 -4.08 15.99 -7.19
C GLY A 117 -3.04 15.08 -7.86
N SER A 118 -1.85 15.61 -8.14
CA SER A 118 -0.69 14.77 -8.45
C SER A 118 -0.19 14.07 -7.19
N TRP A 119 0.39 12.89 -7.37
CA TRP A 119 0.95 12.07 -6.30
C TRP A 119 2.44 11.85 -6.53
N ALA A 120 3.24 12.00 -5.48
CA ALA A 120 4.63 11.58 -5.48
C ALA A 120 4.74 10.16 -4.92
N VAL A 121 5.63 9.35 -5.50
CA VAL A 121 5.94 8.00 -5.00
C VAL A 121 7.36 7.96 -4.47
N GLN A 122 7.52 7.55 -3.22
CA GLN A 122 8.82 7.28 -2.61
C GLN A 122 8.94 5.80 -2.27
N ARG A 123 10.06 5.19 -2.64
CA ARG A 123 10.39 3.81 -2.29
C ARG A 123 11.32 3.78 -1.09
N HIS A 124 10.96 2.99 -0.08
CA HIS A 124 11.80 2.66 1.06
C HIS A 124 12.11 1.16 1.06
N VAL A 125 13.33 0.79 1.42
CA VAL A 125 13.76 -0.62 1.50
C VAL A 125 14.32 -0.83 2.91
N ASP A 126 13.67 -1.67 3.68
CA ASP A 126 14.09 -1.96 5.05
C ASP A 126 15.40 -2.75 5.03
N GLY A 127 16.42 -2.26 5.74
CA GLY A 127 17.74 -2.88 5.84
C GLY A 127 18.81 -2.31 4.90
N GLN A 128 18.55 -1.18 4.23
CA GLN A 128 19.54 -0.39 3.47
C GLN A 128 19.71 1.04 4.01
#